data_AF-A0AAU9VXK3-F1
#
_entry.id   AF-A0AAU9VXK3-F1
#
_cell.length_a   1.000
_cell.length_b   1.000
_cell.length_c   1.000
_cell.angle_alpha   90.00
_cell.angle_beta   90.00
_cell.angle_gamma   90.00
#
_symmetry.space_group_name_H-M   'P 1'
#
loop_
_entity.id
_entity.type
_entity.pdbx_description
1 polymer ?
#
loop_
_entity_poly.entity_id
_entity_poly.type
_entity_poly.pdbx_seq_one_letter_code
_entity_poly.pdbx_strand_id
1 'polypeptide(L)'
;MKEWQEQNPSDKYFFRKYNDICEEAPEKDSVEEDNDAEEIKLTSPLSCQKFLLVHQTSWQRRLLGKYGNDICLLYATCKTTRYSLPLFFLAVKTNVDYQVVAKFVMQDEGTETIKEALEIIKEWNPD
;
A
#
# COMPACT_ATOMS: atom_id res chain seq x y z
N MET A 1 0.49 18.18 1.95
CA MET A 1 1.60 17.20 2.04
C MET A 1 2.92 17.89 2.35
N LYS A 2 3.45 18.75 1.49
CA LYS A 2 4.73 19.47 1.76
C LYS A 2 4.73 20.26 3.08
N GLU A 3 3.69 21.05 3.34
CA GLU A 3 3.55 21.80 4.59
C GLU A 3 3.49 20.91 5.85
N TRP A 4 2.87 19.72 5.74
CA TRP A 4 2.82 18.76 6.85
C TRP A 4 4.20 18.15 7.13
N GLN A 5 5.00 17.92 6.08
CA GLN A 5 6.34 17.36 6.17
C GLN A 5 7.31 18.34 6.84
N GLU A 6 7.15 19.63 6.58
CA GLU A 6 7.91 20.68 7.24
C GLU A 6 7.60 20.74 8.74
N GLN A 7 6.34 20.51 9.12
CA GLN A 7 5.93 20.50 10.53
C GLN A 7 6.24 19.19 11.25
N ASN A 8 6.28 18.06 10.52
CA ASN A 8 6.48 16.71 11.07
C ASN A 8 7.59 15.96 10.31
N PRO A 9 8.86 16.40 10.41
CA PRO A 9 9.96 15.84 9.62
C PRO A 9 10.31 14.40 10.00
N SER A 10 9.91 13.94 11.19
CA SER A 10 10.17 12.58 11.66
C SER A 10 9.11 11.57 11.22
N ASP A 11 8.00 12.02 10.64
CA ASP A 11 6.92 11.14 10.19
C ASP A 11 7.24 10.56 8.81
N LYS A 12 6.79 9.33 8.58
CA LYS A 12 6.96 8.62 7.31
C LYS A 12 5.63 8.55 6.61
N TYR A 13 5.66 8.81 5.31
CA TYR A 13 4.49 8.72 4.45
C TYR A 13 4.93 8.19 3.10
N PHE A 14 4.06 7.41 2.49
CA PHE A 14 4.16 6.96 1.11
C PHE A 14 2.87 7.38 0.43
N PHE A 15 2.98 7.97 -0.76
CA PHE A 15 1.82 8.40 -1.51
C PHE A 15 2.00 8.12 -2.98
N ARG A 16 1.16 7.22 -3.48
CA ARG A 16 0.99 6.91 -4.88
C ARG A 16 -0.38 7.40 -5.32
N LYS A 17 -0.38 8.32 -6.29
CA LYS A 17 -1.61 8.79 -6.94
C LYS A 17 -2.21 7.65 -7.76
N TYR A 18 -3.52 7.69 -7.93
CA TYR A 18 -4.17 6.86 -8.93
C TYR A 18 -3.74 7.29 -10.34
N ASN A 19 -3.53 6.35 -11.24
CA ASN A 19 -3.31 6.62 -12.65
C ASN A 19 -4.16 5.67 -13.51
N ASP A 20 -5.09 6.24 -14.30
CA ASP A 20 -5.97 5.53 -15.23
C ASP A 20 -5.25 5.05 -16.50
N ILE A 21 -4.05 5.56 -16.77
CA ILE A 21 -3.36 5.28 -18.04
C ILE A 21 -2.65 3.94 -17.95
N CYS A 22 -3.33 2.90 -18.44
CA CYS A 22 -2.65 1.76 -19.04
C CYS A 22 -2.01 2.27 -20.34
N GLU A 23 -0.69 2.47 -20.38
CA GLU A 23 -0.03 2.65 -21.66
C GLU A 23 -0.17 1.32 -22.42
N GLU A 24 -1.04 1.30 -23.43
CA GLU A 24 -1.05 0.22 -24.42
C GLU A 24 0.35 0.16 -25.00
N ALA A 25 1.01 -1.00 -24.84
CA ALA A 25 2.25 -1.26 -25.54
C ALA A 25 1.98 -1.04 -27.03
N PRO A 26 2.89 -0.38 -27.77
CA PRO A 26 2.68 -0.12 -29.19
C PRO A 26 2.36 -1.45 -29.89
N GLU A 27 1.21 -1.51 -30.56
CA GLU A 27 0.86 -2.60 -31.46
C GLU A 27 2.03 -2.82 -32.40
N LYS A 28 2.75 -3.93 -32.22
CA LYS A 28 3.68 -4.39 -33.24
C LYS A 28 2.83 -5.02 -34.33
N ASP A 29 2.64 -4.26 -35.39
CA ASP A 29 2.14 -4.76 -36.67
C ASP A 29 2.86 -6.07 -37.04
N SER A 30 2.02 -7.04 -37.37
CA SER A 30 2.31 -8.42 -37.75
C SER A 30 3.38 -8.57 -38.83
N VAL A 31 4.30 -9.54 -38.64
CA VAL A 31 4.69 -10.49 -39.69
C VAL A 31 5.00 -11.85 -39.03
N GLU A 32 4.30 -12.89 -39.47
CA GLU A 32 4.48 -14.29 -39.03
C GLU A 32 5.75 -14.90 -39.64
N GLU A 33 6.41 -15.83 -38.93
CA GLU A 33 6.78 -17.17 -39.46
C GLU A 33 7.45 -18.06 -38.38
N ASP A 34 6.84 -19.25 -38.21
CA ASP A 34 7.29 -20.54 -37.64
C ASP A 34 8.56 -20.65 -36.76
N ASN A 35 8.40 -21.19 -35.54
CA ASN A 35 8.78 -22.58 -35.18
C ASN A 35 9.15 -22.77 -33.68
N ASP A 36 8.71 -23.91 -33.13
CA ASP A 36 9.10 -24.61 -31.89
C ASP A 36 8.72 -24.07 -30.49
N ALA A 37 8.39 -25.03 -29.63
CA ALA A 37 7.77 -24.89 -28.31
C ALA A 37 8.55 -23.98 -27.35
N GLU A 38 7.94 -22.85 -26.98
CA GLU A 38 8.28 -22.10 -25.77
C GLU A 38 7.01 -21.68 -25.03
N GLU A 39 7.07 -21.93 -23.73
CA GLU A 39 6.21 -21.49 -22.65
C GLU A 39 5.54 -20.13 -22.93
N ILE A 40 4.20 -20.10 -22.94
CA ILE A 40 3.43 -18.85 -22.97
C ILE A 40 3.74 -18.09 -21.67
N LYS A 41 4.80 -17.28 -21.68
CA LYS A 41 5.02 -16.22 -20.70
C LYS A 41 3.95 -15.17 -20.96
N LEU A 42 2.83 -15.35 -20.28
CA LEU A 42 1.77 -14.36 -20.17
C LEU A 42 2.44 -13.07 -19.71
N THR A 43 2.61 -12.17 -20.66
CA THR A 43 3.23 -10.87 -20.49
C THR A 43 2.47 -10.15 -19.38
N SER A 44 3.26 -9.68 -18.41
CA SER A 44 2.87 -8.97 -17.19
C SER A 44 1.60 -8.13 -17.37
N PRO A 45 0.61 -8.21 -16.44
CA PRO A 45 -0.58 -7.37 -16.54
C PRO A 45 -0.16 -5.90 -16.58
N LEU A 46 -0.65 -5.19 -17.60
CA LEU A 46 -0.58 -3.73 -17.71
C LEU A 46 -0.82 -3.12 -16.32
N SER A 47 0.22 -2.57 -15.70
CA SER A 47 0.15 -2.21 -14.28
C SER A 47 -0.59 -0.89 -14.13
N CYS A 48 -1.93 -0.94 -14.10
CA CYS A 48 -2.73 0.17 -13.61
C CYS A 48 -2.32 0.45 -12.17
N GLN A 49 -1.73 1.62 -11.91
CA GLN A 49 -1.23 1.98 -10.59
C GLN A 49 -2.38 2.39 -9.68
N LYS A 50 -2.69 1.51 -8.72
CA LYS A 50 -3.75 1.73 -7.73
C LYS A 50 -3.37 2.80 -6.72
N PHE A 51 -4.34 3.60 -6.27
CA PHE A 51 -4.10 4.58 -5.21
C PHE A 51 -3.63 3.89 -3.92
N LEU A 52 -2.57 4.44 -3.30
CA LEU A 52 -2.08 4.00 -2.00
C LEU A 52 -1.49 5.19 -1.21
N LEU A 53 -1.99 5.40 0.00
CA LEU A 53 -1.41 6.30 0.99
C LEU A 53 -1.07 5.48 2.23
N VAL A 54 0.20 5.48 2.64
CA VAL A 54 0.65 4.89 3.91
C VAL A 54 1.20 6.01 4.77
N HIS A 55 0.92 5.97 6.06
CA HIS A 55 1.42 6.97 6.99
C HIS A 55 1.74 6.34 8.35
N GLN A 56 2.88 6.73 8.90
CA GLN A 56 3.34 6.31 10.20
C GLN A 56 4.13 7.41 10.92
N THR A 57 3.69 7.79 12.11
CA THR A 57 4.42 8.78 12.91
C THR A 57 5.67 8.18 13.55
N SER A 58 6.59 9.05 13.97
CA SER A 58 7.76 8.62 14.76
C SER A 58 7.39 7.85 16.04
N TRP A 59 6.35 8.30 16.75
CA TRP A 59 5.83 7.63 17.94
C TRP A 59 5.25 6.25 17.62
N GLN A 60 4.52 6.15 16.52
CA GLN A 60 3.93 4.90 16.04
C GLN A 60 5.00 3.85 15.69
N ARG A 61 6.10 4.27 15.06
CA ARG A 61 7.27 3.40 14.82
C ARG A 61 7.87 2.86 16.11
N ARG A 62 8.08 3.76 17.09
CA ARG A 62 8.59 3.37 18.42
C ARG A 62 7.67 2.37 19.12
N LEU A 63 6.35 2.55 19.04
CA LEU A 63 5.40 1.61 19.62
C LEU A 63 5.43 0.26 18.92
N LEU A 64 5.50 0.25 17.58
CA LEU A 64 5.60 -0.99 16.80
C LEU A 64 6.88 -1.77 17.15
N GLY A 65 8.03 -1.11 17.26
CA GLY A 65 9.27 -1.79 17.67
C GLY A 65 9.24 -2.34 19.11
N LYS A 66 8.41 -1.78 20.00
CA LYS A 66 8.32 -2.22 21.41
C LYS A 66 7.26 -3.29 21.66
N TYR A 67 6.16 -3.26 20.92
CA TYR A 67 4.97 -4.10 21.16
C TYR A 67 4.53 -4.91 19.93
N GLY A 68 5.29 -4.89 18.84
CA GLY A 68 4.92 -5.50 17.55
C GLY A 68 4.92 -7.03 17.47
N ASN A 69 5.02 -7.73 18.60
CA ASN A 69 4.94 -9.19 18.65
C ASN A 69 3.55 -9.69 18.21
N ASP A 70 2.50 -8.98 18.63
CA ASP A 70 1.12 -9.25 18.23
C ASP A 70 0.53 -8.01 17.55
N ILE A 71 0.22 -8.14 16.27
CA ILE A 71 -0.38 -7.07 15.45
C ILE A 71 -1.83 -7.41 15.08
N CYS A 72 -2.67 -6.40 14.99
CA CYS A 72 -4.06 -6.51 14.55
C CYS A 72 -4.32 -5.50 13.43
N LEU A 73 -4.94 -5.95 12.34
CA LEU A 73 -5.36 -5.08 11.25
C LEU A 73 -6.85 -4.75 11.42
N LEU A 74 -7.16 -3.47 11.61
CA LEU A 74 -8.52 -2.97 11.76
C LEU A 74 -8.96 -2.32 10.46
N TYR A 75 -10.12 -2.73 9.96
CA TYR A 75 -10.72 -2.13 8.76
C TYR A 75 -11.80 -1.11 9.15
N ALA A 76 -11.67 0.13 8.68
CA ALA A 76 -12.65 1.18 8.94
C ALA A 76 -13.66 1.25 7.79
N THR A 77 -14.84 0.64 8.00
CA THR A 77 -15.97 0.75 7.07
C THR A 77 -16.70 2.07 7.28
N CYS A 78 -16.31 3.13 6.56
CA CYS A 78 -17.13 4.33 6.50
C CYS A 78 -18.29 4.09 5.53
N LYS A 79 -19.53 3.93 6.04
CA LYS A 79 -20.70 3.62 5.20
C LYS A 79 -21.37 4.84 4.55
N THR A 80 -20.84 6.06 4.76
CA THR A 80 -21.58 7.30 4.50
C THR A 80 -21.20 8.05 3.22
N THR A 81 -20.35 7.52 2.33
CA THR A 81 -20.08 8.16 1.03
C THR A 81 -20.04 7.16 -0.12
N ARG A 82 -20.54 7.56 -1.30
CA ARG A 82 -20.60 6.74 -2.53
C ARG A 82 -19.22 6.32 -3.09
N TYR A 83 -18.14 6.83 -2.51
CA TYR A 83 -16.76 6.59 -2.91
C TYR A 83 -15.89 6.43 -1.64
N SER A 84 -16.19 5.42 -0.84
CA SER A 84 -15.46 5.16 0.39
C SER A 84 -14.16 4.41 0.04
N LEU A 85 -13.03 5.13 0.03
CA LEU A 85 -11.71 4.49 -0.08
C LEU A 85 -11.47 3.63 1.17
N PRO A 86 -11.13 2.34 1.03
CA PRO A 86 -10.80 1.48 2.16
C PRO A 86 -9.69 2.10 3.04
N LEU A 87 -10.00 2.31 4.32
CA LEU A 87 -9.06 2.80 5.34
C LEU A 87 -8.76 1.68 6.33
N PHE A 88 -7.49 1.39 6.51
CA PHE A 88 -7.00 0.40 7.45
C PHE A 88 -6.13 1.04 8.53
N PHE A 89 -6.26 0.52 9.75
CA PHE A 89 -5.41 0.85 10.88
C PHE A 89 -4.66 -0.40 11.32
N LEU A 90 -3.34 -0.31 11.38
CA LEU A 90 -2.52 -1.32 12.04
C LEU A 90 -2.46 -0.98 13.53
N ALA A 91 -2.77 -1.93 14.40
CA ALA A 91 -2.78 -1.74 15.85
C ALA A 91 -1.94 -2.82 16.54
N VAL A 92 -1.35 -2.48 17.68
CA VAL A 92 -0.62 -3.40 18.55
C VAL A 92 -1.26 -3.44 19.93
N LYS A 93 -1.17 -4.59 20.59
CA LYS A 93 -1.58 -4.70 21.99
C LYS A 93 -0.48 -4.15 22.90
N THR A 94 -0.79 -3.10 23.65
CA THR A 94 0.11 -2.60 24.69
C THR A 94 -0.31 -3.15 26.07
N ASN A 95 0.40 -2.73 27.12
CA ASN A 95 0.10 -3.12 28.49
C ASN A 95 -1.25 -2.59 29.00
N VAL A 96 -1.79 -1.55 28.35
CA VAL A 96 -3.02 -0.86 28.80
C VAL A 96 -4.16 -1.10 27.80
N ASP A 97 -3.90 -0.93 26.51
CA ASP A 97 -4.91 -0.98 25.45
C ASP A 97 -4.30 -1.25 24.05
N TYR A 98 -5.15 -1.32 23.03
CA TYR A 98 -4.72 -1.39 21.64
C TYR A 98 -4.39 0.01 21.13
N GLN A 99 -3.19 0.16 20.57
CA GLN A 99 -2.71 1.44 20.03
C GLN A 99 -2.49 1.34 18.53
N VAL A 100 -2.93 2.35 17.78
CA VAL A 100 -2.75 2.41 16.32
C VAL A 100 -1.32 2.81 15.99
N VAL A 101 -0.61 1.95 15.26
CA VAL A 101 0.81 2.09 14.89
C VAL A 101 1.07 2.31 13.41
N ALA A 102 0.05 2.27 12.55
CA ALA A 102 0.13 2.78 11.19
C ALA A 102 -1.29 2.93 10.64
N LYS A 103 -1.43 3.74 9.58
CA LYS A 103 -2.68 3.85 8.83
C LYS A 103 -2.39 3.87 7.34
N PHE A 104 -3.24 3.22 6.57
CA PHE A 104 -3.15 3.27 5.12
C PHE A 104 -4.53 3.33 4.46
N VAL A 105 -4.58 4.03 3.33
CA VAL A 105 -5.78 4.22 2.52
C VAL A 105 -5.47 3.71 1.13
N MET A 106 -6.38 2.90 0.59
CA MET A 106 -6.22 2.24 -0.71
C MET A 106 -7.46 2.43 -1.58
N GLN A 107 -7.34 2.08 -2.87
CA GLN A 107 -8.42 2.22 -3.84
C GLN A 107 -9.47 1.12 -3.75
N ASP A 108 -9.00 -0.12 -3.71
CA ASP A 108 -9.78 -1.35 -3.65
C ASP A 108 -9.30 -2.18 -2.46
N GLU A 109 -10.07 -3.17 -2.00
CA GLU A 109 -9.69 -4.06 -0.89
C GLU A 109 -8.76 -5.20 -1.37
N GLY A 110 -7.91 -4.95 -2.36
CA GLY A 110 -7.04 -5.95 -2.95
C GLY A 110 -5.93 -6.41 -2.00
N THR A 111 -5.77 -7.72 -1.83
CA THR A 111 -4.71 -8.33 -0.99
C THR A 111 -3.30 -7.86 -1.38
N GLU A 112 -3.06 -7.63 -2.67
CA GLU A 112 -1.77 -7.14 -3.17
C GLU A 112 -1.40 -5.76 -2.62
N THR A 113 -2.35 -4.84 -2.60
CA THR A 113 -2.14 -3.47 -2.11
C THR A 113 -2.04 -3.44 -0.57
N ILE A 114 -2.73 -4.35 0.14
CA ILE A 114 -2.54 -4.53 1.59
C ILE A 114 -1.11 -5.04 1.86
N LYS A 115 -0.67 -6.05 1.12
CA LYS A 115 0.68 -6.62 1.27
C LYS A 115 1.75 -5.55 1.02
N GLU A 116 1.62 -4.78 -0.06
CA GLU A 116 2.49 -3.65 -0.37
C GLU A 116 2.52 -2.62 0.77
N ALA A 117 1.36 -2.25 1.31
CA ALA A 117 1.29 -1.31 2.44
C ALA A 117 2.03 -1.84 3.68
N LEU A 118 1.91 -3.13 3.97
CA LEU A 118 2.60 -3.78 5.09
C LEU A 118 4.11 -3.91 4.85
N GLU A 119 4.55 -4.15 3.62
CA GLU A 119 5.97 -4.16 3.24
C GLU A 119 6.60 -2.78 3.44
N ILE A 120 5.93 -1.71 3.00
CA ILE A 120 6.37 -0.33 3.25
C ILE A 120 6.51 -0.04 4.75
N ILE A 121 5.53 -0.46 5.56
CA ILE A 121 5.59 -0.28 7.02
C ILE A 121 6.75 -1.08 7.60
N LYS A 122 7.00 -2.30 7.12
CA LYS A 122 8.14 -3.12 7.56
C LYS A 122 9.48 -2.45 7.24
N GLU A 123 9.64 -1.92 6.03
CA GLU A 123 10.86 -1.20 5.63
C GLU A 123 11.14 0.05 6.47
N TRP A 124 10.09 0.72 6.96
CA TRP A 124 10.24 1.89 7.83
C TRP A 124 10.65 1.54 9.26
N ASN A 125 10.57 0.27 9.65
CA ASN A 125 10.89 -0.23 10.97
C ASN A 125 11.91 -1.38 10.86
N PRO A 126 13.16 -1.10 10.41
CA PRO A 126 14.23 -2.08 10.46
C PRO A 126 14.57 -2.37 11.93
N ASP A 127 14.77 -3.64 12.26
CA ASP A 127 15.23 -4.11 13.59
C ASP A 127 16.60 -3.52 13.98
#